data_AF-A0AAD8ADW2-F1
#
_entry.id   AF-A0AAD8ADW2-F1
#
_cell.length_a   1.000
_cell.length_b   1.000
_cell.length_c   1.000
_cell.angle_alpha   90.00
_cell.angle_beta   90.00
_cell.angle_gamma   90.00
#
_symmetry.space_group_name_H-M   'P 1'
#
loop_
_entity.id
_entity.type
_entity.pdbx_description
1 polymer ?
#
loop_
_entity_poly.entity_id
_entity_poly.type
_entity_poly.pdbx_seq_one_letter_code
_entity_poly.pdbx_strand_id
1 'polypeptide(L)'
;SCEMNRQQKADSTSFGNEIYKVEFQCDTKTPLPLFGAKYDFHLEGVVDCPEFLVHFPTLVKTSFIQFGLKLVTKDRFQDYYEKLKEEGRSLLGKMQALETYPPFHEAPLLGRVPEDYDHVQQYMQNSTGHRKVGTLSNSEWEAIFSELISITD
;
A
#
# COMPACT_ATOMS: atom_id res chain seq x y z
N SER A 1 4.78 8.30 -10.13
CA SER A 1 4.24 7.21 -9.29
C SER A 1 4.55 7.51 -7.84
N CYS A 2 3.81 6.93 -6.89
CA CYS A 2 4.12 6.99 -5.46
C CYS A 2 5.52 6.46 -5.15
N GLU A 3 5.93 5.42 -5.86
CA GLU A 3 7.24 4.76 -5.70
C GLU A 3 8.39 5.67 -6.10
N MET A 4 8.20 6.49 -7.14
CA MET A 4 9.21 7.48 -7.55
C MET A 4 9.46 8.53 -6.46
N ASN A 5 8.41 8.98 -5.77
CA ASN A 5 8.56 9.90 -4.66
C ASN A 5 9.28 9.24 -3.46
N ARG A 6 9.03 7.95 -3.21
CA ARG A 6 9.71 7.19 -2.14
C ARG A 6 11.19 6.97 -2.48
N GLN A 7 11.47 6.62 -3.73
CA GLN A 7 12.83 6.43 -4.22
C GLN A 7 13.66 7.72 -4.21
N GLN A 8 13.09 8.84 -4.68
CA GLN A 8 13.76 10.15 -4.62
C GLN A 8 14.07 10.59 -3.18
N LYS A 9 13.25 10.19 -2.21
CA LYS A 9 13.53 10.45 -0.79
C LYS A 9 14.59 9.53 -0.20
N ALA A 10 14.72 8.32 -0.72
CA ALA A 10 15.69 7.34 -0.25
C ALA A 10 17.12 7.60 -0.78
N ASP A 11 17.29 8.50 -1.75
CA ASP A 11 18.56 8.79 -2.43
C ASP A 11 19.31 7.53 -2.91
N SER A 12 18.56 6.46 -3.19
CA SER A 12 19.08 5.14 -3.55
C SER A 12 18.25 4.52 -4.68
N THR A 13 18.70 3.38 -5.22
CA THR A 13 17.95 2.59 -6.22
C THR A 13 16.97 1.60 -5.58
N SER A 14 16.92 1.52 -4.25
CA SER A 14 16.06 0.58 -3.53
C SER A 14 15.48 1.17 -2.26
N PHE A 15 14.19 0.95 -2.01
CA PHE A 15 13.53 1.38 -0.79
C PHE A 15 12.56 0.29 -0.31
N GLY A 16 12.17 0.35 0.96
CA GLY A 16 11.28 -0.63 1.55
C GLY A 16 11.40 -0.67 3.07
N ASN A 17 10.77 -1.67 3.66
CA ASN A 17 10.88 -2.02 5.06
C ASN A 17 11.15 -3.52 5.18
N GLU A 18 10.95 -4.10 6.35
CA GLU A 18 11.19 -5.51 6.61
C GLU A 18 10.19 -6.47 5.97
N ILE A 19 9.04 -5.95 5.51
CA ILE A 19 7.96 -6.70 4.87
C ILE A 19 8.05 -6.61 3.35
N TYR A 20 8.37 -5.44 2.79
CA TYR A 20 8.49 -5.25 1.35
C TYR A 20 9.77 -4.53 0.95
N LYS A 21 10.31 -4.86 -0.23
CA LYS A 21 11.45 -4.17 -0.84
C LYS A 21 11.20 -3.96 -2.33
N VAL A 22 11.44 -2.73 -2.78
CA VAL A 22 11.42 -2.32 -4.19
C VAL A 22 12.84 -2.00 -4.62
N GLU A 23 13.30 -2.59 -5.73
CA GLU A 23 14.62 -2.32 -6.32
C GLU A 23 14.49 -1.98 -7.80
N PHE A 24 14.84 -0.75 -8.19
CA PHE A 24 14.76 -0.32 -9.58
C PHE A 24 15.91 -0.90 -10.40
N GLN A 25 15.56 -1.55 -11.52
CA GLN A 25 16.53 -2.06 -12.48
C GLN A 25 16.83 -1.08 -13.62
N CYS A 26 16.23 0.11 -13.60
CA CYS A 26 16.40 1.14 -14.61
C CYS A 26 17.07 2.39 -14.04
N ASP A 27 17.70 3.19 -14.91
CA ASP A 27 18.23 4.48 -14.49
C ASP A 27 17.06 5.40 -14.10
N THR A 28 17.02 5.74 -12.82
CA THR A 28 15.99 6.58 -12.23
C THR A 28 16.29 8.07 -12.43
N LYS A 29 17.48 8.40 -12.95
CA LYS A 29 17.89 9.76 -13.32
C LYS A 29 17.49 10.08 -14.77
N THR A 30 16.27 10.57 -14.93
CA THR A 30 15.74 11.39 -16.06
C THR A 30 15.90 10.95 -17.52
N PRO A 31 14.80 11.02 -18.31
CA PRO A 31 13.43 10.68 -17.98
C PRO A 31 13.22 9.16 -18.02
N LEU A 32 12.44 8.63 -17.08
CA LEU A 32 12.08 7.22 -17.08
C LEU A 32 11.34 6.84 -18.36
N PRO A 33 11.59 5.63 -18.89
CA PRO A 33 10.89 5.18 -20.08
C PRO A 33 9.40 4.99 -19.77
N LEU A 34 8.54 5.40 -20.71
CA LEU A 34 7.07 5.27 -20.56
C LEU A 34 6.61 3.81 -20.45
N PHE A 35 7.41 2.88 -20.96
CA PHE A 35 7.18 1.44 -20.92
C PHE A 35 8.49 0.73 -20.57
N GLY A 36 8.41 -0.42 -19.88
CA GLY A 36 9.59 -1.22 -19.57
C GLY A 36 10.47 -0.67 -18.45
N ALA A 37 10.02 0.36 -17.73
CA ALA A 37 10.64 0.80 -16.48
C ALA A 37 10.44 -0.27 -15.41
N LYS A 38 11.42 -1.17 -15.29
CA LYS A 38 11.35 -2.36 -14.45
C LYS A 38 11.86 -2.10 -13.03
N TYR A 39 11.18 -2.69 -12.05
CA TYR A 39 11.67 -2.85 -10.68
C TYR A 39 11.40 -4.28 -10.21
N ASP A 40 12.19 -4.78 -9.27
CA ASP A 40 11.87 -6.03 -8.60
C ASP A 40 11.10 -5.71 -7.31
N PHE A 41 9.93 -6.32 -7.17
CA PHE A 41 9.10 -6.25 -5.97
C PHE A 41 9.27 -7.53 -5.17
N HIS A 42 9.71 -7.36 -3.93
CA HIS A 42 9.88 -8.43 -2.96
C HIS A 42 8.89 -8.19 -1.82
N LEU A 43 8.08 -9.19 -1.49
CA LEU A 43 7.16 -9.19 -0.37
C LEU A 43 7.39 -10.47 0.43
N GLU A 44 7.73 -10.29 1.70
CA GLU A 44 8.12 -11.38 2.59
C GLU A 44 7.06 -12.50 2.60
N GLY A 45 7.51 -13.73 2.32
CA GLY A 45 6.66 -14.92 2.40
C GLY A 45 5.62 -15.05 1.28
N VAL A 46 5.60 -14.13 0.29
CA VAL A 46 4.60 -14.14 -0.78
C VAL A 46 5.24 -14.18 -2.16
N VAL A 47 6.03 -13.17 -2.53
CA VAL A 47 6.44 -12.98 -3.92
C VAL A 47 7.78 -12.26 -4.05
N ASP A 48 8.60 -12.75 -4.97
CA ASP A 48 9.75 -12.05 -5.53
C ASP A 48 9.52 -11.97 -7.05
N CYS A 49 8.96 -10.86 -7.53
CA CYS A 49 8.57 -10.72 -8.93
C CYS A 49 9.04 -9.41 -9.57
N PRO A 50 9.45 -9.49 -10.85
CA PRO A 50 9.70 -8.30 -11.63
C PRO A 50 8.37 -7.63 -12.02
N GLU A 51 8.28 -6.34 -11.75
CA GLU A 51 7.14 -5.48 -12.07
C GLU A 51 7.57 -4.28 -12.93
N PHE A 52 6.58 -3.57 -13.48
CA PHE A 52 6.81 -2.43 -14.36
C PHE A 52 6.04 -1.21 -13.90
N LEU A 53 6.72 -0.07 -13.89
CA LEU A 53 6.13 1.21 -13.51
C LEU A 53 5.01 1.59 -14.49
N VAL A 54 3.81 1.76 -13.95
CA VAL A 54 2.65 2.17 -14.76
C VAL A 54 2.55 3.68 -14.82
N HIS A 55 2.78 4.25 -16.00
CA HIS A 55 2.45 5.66 -16.26
C HIS A 55 0.95 5.80 -16.49
N PHE A 56 0.21 6.07 -15.41
CA PHE A 56 -1.26 6.09 -15.41
C PHE A 56 -1.92 6.94 -16.51
N PRO A 57 -1.43 8.15 -16.86
CA PRO A 57 -1.99 8.91 -17.99
C PRO A 57 -1.88 8.17 -19.33
N THR A 58 -0.78 7.43 -19.54
CA THR A 58 -0.61 6.58 -20.71
C THR A 58 -1.58 5.41 -20.69
N LEU A 59 -1.76 4.77 -19.52
CA LEU A 59 -2.73 3.67 -19.37
C LEU A 59 -4.14 4.13 -19.76
N VAL A 60 -4.65 5.21 -19.17
CA VAL A 60 -6.00 5.72 -19.46
C VAL A 60 -6.16 6.08 -20.94
N LYS A 61 -5.17 6.76 -21.53
CA LYS A 61 -5.20 7.15 -22.93
C LYS A 61 -5.27 5.93 -23.85
N THR A 62 -4.46 4.91 -23.59
CA THR A 62 -4.43 3.69 -24.40
C THR A 62 -5.73 2.90 -24.26
N SER A 63 -6.26 2.75 -23.03
CA SER A 63 -7.52 2.05 -22.79
C SER A 63 -8.70 2.73 -23.50
N PHE A 64 -8.77 4.06 -23.47
CA PHE A 64 -9.79 4.81 -24.18
C PHE A 64 -9.66 4.65 -25.70
N ILE A 65 -8.45 4.78 -26.26
CA ILE A 65 -8.24 4.70 -27.71
C ILE A 65 -8.50 3.29 -28.25
N GLN A 66 -8.07 2.25 -27.53
CA GLN A 66 -8.13 0.87 -28.02
C GLN A 66 -9.48 0.20 -27.75
N PHE A 67 -10.10 0.50 -26.61
CA PHE A 67 -11.26 -0.25 -26.12
C PHE A 67 -12.47 0.64 -25.81
N GLY A 68 -12.34 1.97 -25.93
CA GLY A 68 -13.40 2.91 -25.59
C GLY A 68 -13.63 3.08 -24.09
N LEU A 69 -12.77 2.50 -23.25
CA LEU A 69 -12.91 2.52 -21.80
C LEU A 69 -12.69 3.91 -21.22
N LYS A 70 -13.54 4.30 -20.27
CA LYS A 70 -13.43 5.56 -19.56
C LYS A 70 -13.03 5.31 -18.11
N LEU A 71 -12.21 6.20 -17.59
CA LEU A 71 -11.81 6.16 -16.19
C LEU A 71 -12.99 6.61 -15.33
N VAL A 72 -13.47 5.72 -14.46
CA VAL A 72 -14.56 6.01 -13.52
C VAL A 72 -13.99 6.55 -12.20
N THR A 73 -13.01 5.85 -11.63
CA THR A 73 -12.34 6.30 -10.41
C THR A 73 -10.86 5.97 -10.42
N LYS A 74 -10.12 6.77 -9.67
CA LYS A 74 -8.72 6.55 -9.33
C LYS A 74 -8.48 7.05 -7.92
N ASP A 75 -8.25 6.14 -6.99
CA ASP A 75 -8.02 6.43 -5.59
C ASP A 75 -6.73 5.78 -5.11
N ARG A 76 -6.05 6.40 -4.13
CA ARG A 76 -5.03 5.69 -3.37
C ARG A 76 -5.72 4.68 -2.46
N PHE A 77 -5.06 3.57 -2.17
CA PHE A 77 -5.64 2.56 -1.29
C PHE A 77 -6.09 3.16 0.06
N GLN A 78 -5.26 4.04 0.65
CA GLN A 78 -5.60 4.73 1.90
C GLN A 78 -6.91 5.52 1.80
N ASP A 79 -7.08 6.31 0.74
CA ASP A 79 -8.28 7.13 0.53
C ASP A 79 -9.50 6.24 0.31
N TYR A 80 -9.34 5.16 -0.45
CA TYR A 80 -10.40 4.20 -0.71
C TYR A 80 -10.83 3.44 0.55
N TYR A 81 -9.85 2.99 1.35
CA TYR A 81 -10.09 2.36 2.64
C TYR A 81 -10.84 3.30 3.58
N GLU A 82 -10.41 4.55 3.71
CA GLU A 82 -11.08 5.51 4.59
C GLU A 82 -12.54 5.79 4.16
N LYS A 83 -12.81 5.83 2.85
CA LYS A 83 -14.18 6.00 2.31
C LYS A 83 -15.09 4.80 2.62
N LEU A 84 -14.55 3.57 2.61
CA LEU A 84 -15.36 2.35 2.69
C LEU A 84 -15.26 1.60 4.02
N LYS A 85 -14.33 1.95 4.92
CA LYS A 85 -14.07 1.16 6.14
C LYS A 85 -15.31 0.95 7.00
N GLU A 86 -16.20 1.94 7.08
CA GLU A 86 -17.41 1.84 7.91
C GLU A 86 -18.47 0.94 7.26
N GLU A 87 -18.68 1.07 5.94
CA GLU A 87 -19.60 0.21 5.18
C GLU A 87 -19.09 -1.23 5.10
N GLY A 88 -17.79 -1.40 4.84
CA GLY A 88 -17.09 -2.68 4.72
C GLY A 88 -16.73 -3.33 6.05
N ARG A 89 -17.03 -2.70 7.20
CA ARG A 89 -16.56 -3.14 8.53
C ARG A 89 -16.90 -4.59 8.84
N SER A 90 -18.13 -5.02 8.54
CA SER A 90 -18.56 -6.40 8.79
C SER A 90 -17.75 -7.41 7.96
N LEU A 91 -17.43 -7.06 6.72
CA LEU A 91 -16.65 -7.91 5.82
C LEU A 91 -15.19 -7.97 6.27
N LEU A 92 -14.59 -6.83 6.61
CA LEU A 92 -13.23 -6.76 7.16
C LEU A 92 -13.07 -7.67 8.39
N GLY A 93 -14.08 -7.67 9.28
CA GLY A 93 -14.10 -8.57 10.43
C GLY A 93 -14.20 -10.06 10.06
N LYS A 94 -15.04 -10.41 9.08
CA LYS A 94 -15.20 -11.81 8.61
C LYS A 94 -13.95 -12.34 7.90
N MET A 95 -13.25 -11.47 7.16
CA MET A 95 -12.03 -11.82 6.46
C MET A 95 -10.79 -11.82 7.35
N GLN A 96 -10.91 -11.39 8.61
CA GLN A 96 -9.78 -11.16 9.51
C GLN A 96 -8.72 -10.26 8.86
N ALA A 97 -9.19 -9.23 8.14
CA ALA A 97 -8.33 -8.35 7.33
C ALA A 97 -7.48 -7.40 8.18
N LEU A 98 -7.74 -7.31 9.49
CA LEU A 98 -7.03 -6.49 10.46
C LEU A 98 -6.78 -7.32 11.71
N GLU A 99 -5.62 -7.16 12.33
CA GLU A 99 -5.35 -7.71 13.66
C GLU A 99 -5.97 -6.83 14.75
N THR A 100 -6.25 -7.43 15.91
CA THR A 100 -6.86 -6.72 17.03
C THR A 100 -5.78 -6.18 17.96
N TYR A 101 -5.76 -4.87 18.16
CA TYR A 101 -4.86 -4.18 19.09
C TYR A 101 -5.65 -3.50 20.22
N PRO A 102 -5.23 -3.61 21.50
CA PRO A 102 -4.23 -4.55 22.00
C PRO A 102 -4.65 -6.01 21.79
N PRO A 103 -3.69 -6.94 21.68
CA PRO A 103 -3.97 -8.35 21.43
C PRO A 103 -4.80 -8.96 22.56
N PHE A 104 -5.54 -10.02 22.24
CA PHE A 104 -6.29 -10.75 23.26
C PHE A 104 -5.37 -11.73 23.98
N HIS A 105 -5.26 -11.60 25.30
CA HIS A 105 -4.32 -12.41 26.11
C HIS A 105 -2.90 -12.31 25.53
N GLU A 106 -2.23 -13.45 25.35
CA GLU A 106 -0.88 -13.58 24.79
C GLU A 106 -0.90 -13.87 23.27
N ALA A 107 -1.97 -13.47 22.57
CA ALA A 107 -2.00 -13.61 21.11
C ALA A 107 -0.85 -12.82 20.48
N PRO A 108 -0.07 -13.43 19.56
CA PRO A 108 1.00 -12.73 18.89
C PRO A 108 0.43 -11.64 17.99
N LEU A 109 1.08 -10.48 18.00
CA LEU A 109 0.92 -9.45 16.99
C LEU A 109 1.87 -9.74 15.82
N LEU A 110 1.52 -9.25 14.63
CA LEU A 110 2.33 -9.47 13.42
C LEU A 110 3.53 -8.51 13.33
N GLY A 111 3.42 -7.32 13.91
CA GLY A 111 4.50 -6.35 13.99
C GLY A 111 5.71 -6.93 14.72
N ARG A 112 6.90 -6.60 14.20
CA ARG A 112 8.16 -7.16 14.70
C ARG A 112 8.73 -6.36 15.85
N VAL A 113 8.41 -5.06 15.90
CA VAL A 113 8.88 -4.14 16.92
C VAL A 113 7.71 -3.39 17.56
N PRO A 114 7.80 -2.98 18.84
CA PRO A 114 6.73 -2.24 19.50
C PRO A 114 6.28 -0.97 18.75
N GLU A 115 7.22 -0.31 18.07
CA GLU A 115 7.04 0.94 17.33
C GLU A 115 6.11 0.76 16.11
N ASP A 116 5.92 -0.48 15.62
CA ASP A 116 4.97 -0.80 14.55
C ASP A 116 3.52 -0.45 14.92
N TYR A 117 3.26 -0.16 16.19
CA TYR A 117 1.95 0.17 16.74
C TYR A 117 1.88 1.59 17.33
N ASP A 118 2.89 2.44 17.12
CA ASP A 118 2.91 3.80 17.65
C ASP A 118 1.70 4.61 17.16
N HIS A 119 1.30 4.45 15.90
CA HIS A 119 0.13 5.13 15.31
C HIS A 119 -1.16 4.78 16.04
N VAL A 120 -1.34 3.50 16.40
CA VAL A 120 -2.55 3.04 17.08
C VAL A 120 -2.52 3.40 18.56
N GLN A 121 -1.35 3.38 19.20
CA GLN A 121 -1.19 3.85 20.58
C GLN A 121 -1.54 5.33 20.70
N GLN A 122 -1.04 6.18 19.79
CA GLN A 122 -1.38 7.60 19.75
C GLN A 122 -2.87 7.83 19.50
N TYR A 123 -3.48 7.07 18.56
CA TYR A 123 -4.90 7.14 18.30
C TYR A 123 -5.75 6.80 19.54
N MET A 124 -5.39 5.73 20.26
CA MET A 124 -6.09 5.31 21.46
C MET A 124 -5.95 6.32 22.61
N GLN A 125 -4.78 6.94 22.77
CA GLN A 125 -4.54 7.99 23.77
C GLN A 125 -5.37 9.26 23.48
N ASN A 126 -5.51 9.62 22.21
CA ASN A 126 -6.08 10.91 21.82
C ASN A 126 -7.60 10.89 21.64
N SER A 127 -8.24 9.76 21.37
CA SER A 127 -9.55 9.83 20.71
C SER A 127 -10.58 8.74 20.99
N THR A 128 -10.32 7.73 21.82
CA THR A 128 -11.31 6.65 21.96
C THR A 128 -11.54 6.13 23.37
N GLY A 129 -12.82 5.93 23.73
CA GLY A 129 -13.24 5.04 24.83
C GLY A 129 -13.29 3.56 24.42
N HIS A 130 -12.85 3.22 23.20
CA HIS A 130 -12.79 1.86 22.71
C HIS A 130 -11.59 1.13 23.33
N ARG A 131 -11.85 -0.04 23.93
CA ARG A 131 -10.80 -0.86 24.56
C ARG A 131 -9.93 -1.61 23.55
N LYS A 132 -10.38 -1.71 22.30
CA LYS A 132 -9.74 -2.47 21.22
C LYS A 132 -10.06 -1.84 19.87
N VAL A 133 -9.12 -1.98 18.94
CA VAL A 133 -9.19 -1.46 17.57
C VAL A 133 -8.61 -2.49 16.60
N GLY A 134 -9.12 -2.51 15.37
CA GLY A 134 -8.52 -3.28 14.28
C GLY A 134 -7.45 -2.44 13.60
N THR A 135 -6.25 -2.98 13.42
CA THR A 135 -5.14 -2.33 12.72
C THR A 135 -4.31 -3.34 11.94
N LEU A 136 -3.31 -2.84 11.23
CA LEU A 136 -2.12 -3.57 10.80
C LEU A 136 -0.90 -2.92 11.46
N SER A 137 0.25 -3.60 11.41
CA SER A 137 1.54 -3.00 11.71
C SER A 137 1.84 -1.83 10.77
N ASN A 138 2.67 -0.88 11.20
CA ASN A 138 3.07 0.25 10.36
C ASN A 138 3.71 -0.23 9.04
N SER A 139 4.54 -1.27 9.10
CA SER A 139 5.21 -1.82 7.93
C SER A 139 4.26 -2.45 6.91
N GLU A 140 3.20 -3.12 7.36
CA GLU A 140 2.14 -3.63 6.48
C GLU A 140 1.35 -2.48 5.86
N TRP A 141 1.05 -1.43 6.63
CA TRP A 141 0.37 -0.24 6.10
C TRP A 141 1.19 0.44 5.01
N GLU A 142 2.51 0.58 5.19
CA GLU A 142 3.40 1.17 4.18
C GLU A 142 3.42 0.37 2.87
N ALA A 143 3.38 -0.96 2.97
CA ALA A 143 3.30 -1.89 1.85
C ALA A 143 1.98 -1.74 1.11
N ILE A 144 0.85 -1.73 1.81
CA ILE A 144 -0.47 -1.63 1.15
C ILE A 144 -0.73 -0.23 0.58
N PHE A 145 -0.24 0.83 1.23
CA PHE A 145 -0.43 2.20 0.78
C PHE A 145 0.45 2.62 -0.41
N SER A 146 1.34 1.76 -0.93
CA SER A 146 1.93 2.00 -2.26
C SER A 146 0.91 1.86 -3.38
N GLU A 147 -0.16 1.10 -3.16
CA GLU A 147 -1.09 0.67 -4.20
C GLU A 147 -2.13 1.72 -4.60
N LEU A 148 -2.56 1.63 -5.86
CA LEU A 148 -3.61 2.44 -6.46
C LEU A 148 -4.81 1.57 -6.84
N ILE A 149 -6.01 2.08 -6.60
CA ILE A 149 -7.27 1.49 -7.04
C ILE A 149 -7.80 2.30 -8.21
N SER A 150 -8.08 1.62 -9.34
CA SER A 150 -8.72 2.24 -10.50
C SER A 150 -9.83 1.38 -11.07
N ILE A 151 -10.94 2.01 -11.44
CA ILE A 151 -12.10 1.37 -12.07
C ILE A 151 -12.32 2.01 -13.43
N THR A 152 -12.54 1.18 -14.45
CA THR A 152 -12.84 1.60 -15.82
C THR A 152 -14.14 0.96 -16.31
N ASP A 153 -14.97 1.71 -17.04
CA ASP A 153 -16.22 1.26 -17.68
C ASP A 153 -16.22 1.47 -19.19
#